data_AF-A0A534JUI3-F1
#
_entry.id   AF-A0A534JUI3-F1
#
_cell.length_a   1.000
_cell.length_b   1.000
_cell.length_c   1.000
_cell.angle_alpha   90.00
_cell.angle_beta   90.00
_cell.angle_gamma   90.00
#
_symmetry.space_group_name_H-M   'P 1'
#
loop_
_entity.id
_entity.type
_entity.pdbx_description
1 polymer ?
#
loop_
_entity_poly.entity_id
_entity_poly.type
_entity_poly.pdbx_seq_one_letter_code
_entity_poly.pdbx_strand_id
1 'polypeptide(L)' 'LWNAANYHEREAWDLMGIEYQGHPNLERILLPTDFKFHPLRKDFAQEVDRQYITRRKLRGGK' A
#
# COMPACT_ATOMS: atom_id res chain seq x y z
N LEU A 1 12.26 6.78 21.57
CA LEU A 1 11.58 6.31 20.35
C LEU A 1 10.23 7.01 20.29
N TRP A 2 9.88 7.66 19.18
CA TRP A 2 8.66 8.48 19.09
C TRP A 2 7.46 7.64 18.67
N ASN A 3 6.40 7.59 19.48
CA ASN A 3 5.20 6.79 19.18
C ASN A 3 4.48 7.24 17.90
N ALA A 4 4.63 8.51 17.52
CA ALA A 4 4.06 9.05 16.28
C ALA A 4 4.67 8.42 15.01
N ALA A 5 5.87 7.84 15.09
CA ALA A 5 6.54 7.22 13.94
C ALA A 5 5.85 5.94 13.45
N ASN A 6 5.09 5.25 14.30
CA ASN A 6 4.43 3.98 13.97
C ASN A 6 3.54 4.10 12.72
N TYR A 7 2.73 5.17 12.62
CA TYR A 7 1.88 5.38 11.45
C TYR A 7 2.68 5.72 10.19
N HIS A 8 3.73 6.52 10.32
CA HIS A 8 4.57 6.91 9.19
C HIS A 8 5.40 5.74 8.66
N GLU A 9 5.91 4.88 9.54
CA GLU A 9 6.63 3.66 9.17
C GLU A 9 5.71 2.67 8.45
N ARG A 10 4.46 2.53 8.92
CA ARG A 10 3.44 1.70 8.24
C ARG A 10 3.02 2.26 6.89
N GLU A 11 2.87 3.59 6.77
CA GLU A 11 2.54 4.25 5.51
C GLU A 11 3.65 4.08 4.46
N ALA A 12 4.91 4.28 4.88
CA ALA A 12 6.07 4.07 4.02
C ALA A 12 6.20 2.61 3.57
N TRP A 13 5.90 1.65 4.45
CA TRP A 13 5.83 0.24 4.06
C TRP A 13 4.70 -0.02 3.05
N ASP A 14 3.48 0.46 3.29
CA ASP A 14 2.32 0.19 2.44
C ASP A 14 2.44 0.79 1.02
N LEU A 15 3.00 2.00 0.90
CA LEU A 15 3.08 2.74 -0.35
C LEU A 15 4.40 2.55 -1.12
N MET A 16 5.51 2.42 -0.40
CA MET A 16 6.86 2.35 -0.98
C MET A 16 7.50 0.96 -0.85
N GLY A 17 7.02 0.12 0.05
CA GLY A 17 7.60 -1.19 0.33
C GLY A 17 8.88 -1.14 1.16
N ILE A 18 9.05 -0.10 1.97
CA ILE A 18 10.22 0.05 2.86
C ILE A 18 9.99 -0.77 4.13
N GLU A 19 10.86 -1.75 4.40
CA GLU A 19 10.77 -2.60 5.57
C GLU A 19 11.56 -2.02 6.76
N TYR A 20 10.91 -1.91 7.92
CA TYR A 20 11.53 -1.41 9.16
C TYR A 20 11.82 -2.57 10.11
N GLN A 21 13.09 -2.77 10.45
CA GLN A 21 13.49 -3.81 11.41
C GLN A 21 13.10 -3.39 12.84
N GLY A 22 12.32 -4.24 13.53
CA GLY A 22 11.90 -4.00 14.91
C GLY A 22 10.55 -3.28 15.07
N HIS A 23 9.81 -3.05 13.98
CA HIS A 23 8.45 -2.51 14.08
C HIS A 23 7.48 -3.57 14.62
N PRO A 24 6.66 -3.26 15.66
CA PRO A 24 5.82 -4.26 16.31
C PRO A 24 4.70 -4.81 15.42
N ASN A 25 4.12 -3.99 14.51
CA ASN A 25 3.01 -4.39 13.63
C ASN A 25 3.11 -3.69 12.26
N LEU A 26 3.86 -4.27 11.33
CA LEU A 26 4.00 -3.76 9.98
C LEU A 26 2.87 -4.32 9.09
N GLU A 27 1.73 -3.63 9.09
CA GLU A 27 0.54 -4.02 8.33
C GLU A 27 0.00 -2.87 7.47
N ARG A 28 -0.72 -3.22 6.40
CA ARG A 28 -1.28 -2.26 5.44
C ARG A 28 -2.35 -1.42 6.12
N ILE A 29 -2.34 -0.11 5.86
CA ILE A 29 -3.30 0.84 6.46
C ILE A 29 -4.13 1.60 5.44
N LEU A 30 -3.56 1.92 4.28
CA LEU A 30 -4.24 2.69 3.24
C LEU A 30 -4.77 1.77 2.12
N LEU A 31 -4.01 0.74 1.78
CA LEU A 31 -4.37 -0.19 0.73
C LEU A 31 -5.11 -1.42 1.27
N PRO A 32 -5.99 -2.05 0.46
CA PRO A 32 -6.61 -3.31 0.82
C PRO A 32 -5.57 -4.40 1.12
N THR A 33 -5.91 -5.32 2.04
CA THR A 33 -5.05 -6.43 2.44
C THR A 33 -4.63 -7.34 1.27
N ASP A 34 -5.48 -7.43 0.24
CA ASP A 34 -5.21 -8.24 -0.97
C ASP A 34 -4.24 -7.56 -1.95
N PHE A 35 -3.87 -6.31 -1.71
CA PHE A 35 -2.99 -5.56 -2.60
C PHE A 35 -1.54 -6.04 -2.44
N LYS A 36 -0.91 -6.40 -3.55
CA LYS A 36 0.46 -6.98 -3.56
C LYS A 36 1.54 -5.99 -3.99
N PHE A 37 1.16 -4.79 -4.39
CA PHE A 37 2.08 -3.83 -4.98
C PHE A 37 2.21 -2.55 -4.15
N HIS A 38 3.18 -1.72 -4.51
CA HIS A 38 3.54 -0.47 -3.82
C HIS A 38 3.40 0.69 -4.83
N PRO A 39 2.29 1.44 -4.80
CA PRO A 39 1.94 2.37 -5.88
C PRO A 39 2.91 3.53 -6.09
N LEU A 40 3.57 4.00 -5.04
CA LEU A 40 4.50 5.14 -5.14
C LEU A 40 5.92 4.71 -5.59
N ARG A 41 6.18 3.42 -5.83
CA ARG A 41 7.48 2.97 -6.31
C ARG A 41 7.70 3.40 -7.77
N LYS A 42 8.87 3.95 -8.09
CA LYS A 42 9.19 4.39 -9.47
C LYS A 42 9.11 3.28 -10.53
N ASP A 43 9.43 2.05 -10.15
CA ASP A 43 9.35 0.88 -11.02
C ASP A 43 7.91 0.37 -11.22
N PHE A 44 6.94 0.94 -10.50
CA PHE A 44 5.56 0.52 -10.58
C PHE A 44 4.92 1.05 -11.86
N ALA A 45 4.69 0.17 -12.83
CA ALA A 45 4.02 0.53 -14.07
C ALA A 45 2.60 1.04 -13.76
N GLN A 46 2.31 2.31 -14.03
CA GLN A 46 0.99 2.92 -13.80
C GLN A 46 -0.14 2.22 -14.57
N GLU A 47 0.19 1.40 -15.57
CA GLU A 47 -0.78 0.63 -16.35
C GLU A 47 -1.44 -0.50 -15.55
N VAL A 48 -0.72 -1.15 -14.61
CA VAL A 48 -1.32 -2.17 -13.71
C VAL A 48 -2.24 -1.54 -12.65
N ASP A 49 -1.97 -0.30 -12.25
CA ASP A 49 -2.83 0.48 -11.34
C ASP A 49 -4.22 0.75 -11.95
N ARG A 50 -4.24 1.21 -13.21
CA ARG A 50 -5.50 1.44 -13.94
C ARG A 50 -6.33 0.17 -14.02
N GLN A 51 -5.75 -0.99 -14.30
CA GLN A 51 -6.52 -2.24 -14.39
C GLN A 51 -7.10 -2.69 -13.04
N TYR A 52 -6.40 -2.48 -11.92
CA TYR A 52 -6.92 -2.85 -10.60
C TYR A 52 -8.07 -1.94 -10.15
N ILE A 53 -7.93 -0.62 -10.29
CA ILE A 53 -8.97 0.36 -9.94
C ILE A 53 -10.19 0.20 -10.86
N THR A 54 -9.96 0.05 -12.18
CA THR A 54 -11.06 -0.09 -13.14
C THR A 54 -11.82 -1.40 -12.98
N ARG A 55 -11.15 -2.55 -12.78
CA ARG A 55 -11.85 -3.84 -12.59
C ARG A 55 -12.72 -3.88 -11.34
N ARG A 56 -12.32 -3.21 -10.26
CA ARG A 56 -13.17 -3.11 -9.05
C ARG A 56 -14.40 -2.24 -9.31
N LYS A 57 -14.27 -1.16 -10.10
CA LYS A 57 -15.40 -0.30 -10.51
C LYS A 57 -16.43 -1.04 -11.36
N LEU A 58 -15.99 -1.99 -12.19
CA LEU A 58 -16.87 -2.81 -13.04
C LEU A 58 -17.70 -3.86 -12.28
N ARG A 59 -17.21 -4.36 -11.12
CA ARG A 59 -17.93 -5.34 -10.30
C ARG A 59 -19.01 -4.74 -9.40
N GLY A 60 -18.98 -3.43 -9.17
CA GLY A 60 -19.91 -2.73 -8.26
C GLY A 60 -21.10 -2.04 -8.94
N GLY A 61 -21.22 -2.13 -10.27
CA GLY A 61 -22.34 -1.58 -11.01
C GLY A 61 -23.37 -2.66 -11.36
N LYS A 62 -24.35 -2.85 -10.47
CA LYS A 62 -25.69 -3.28 -10.86
C LYS A 62 -26.66 -2.17 -10.46
#